data_AF-A0A377YUP6-F1
#
_entry.id   AF-A0A377YUP6-F1
#
_cell.length_a   1.000
_cell.length_b   1.000
_cell.length_c   1.000
_cell.angle_alpha   90.00
_cell.angle_beta   90.00
_cell.angle_gamma   90.00
#
_symmetry.space_group_name_H-M   'P 1'
#
loop_
_entity.id
_entity.type
_entity.pdbx_description
1 polymer ?
#
loop_
_entity_poly.entity_id
_entity_poly.type
_entity_poly.pdbx_seq_one_letter_code
_entity_poly.pdbx_strand_id
1 'polypeptide(L)' 'MLITRLDNLSIYWQEDTRRRSVIDNPKRDRIENFESVNEAYVVEDYRCVALVETSPSATSAPVPESNA' A
#
# COMPACT_ATOMS: atom_id res chain seq x y z
N MET A 1 -12.82 2.47 2.81
CA MET A 1 -13.48 2.21 1.51
C MET A 1 -13.10 3.30 0.53
N LEU A 2 -12.59 2.95 -0.65
CA LEU A 2 -12.22 3.91 -1.71
C LEU A 2 -13.22 3.82 -2.86
N ILE A 3 -13.79 4.96 -3.26
CA ILE A 3 -14.71 5.07 -4.38
C ILE A 3 -13.99 5.87 -5.48
N THR A 4 -13.75 5.23 -6.62
CA THR A 4 -13.16 5.82 -7.82
C THR A 4 -13.57 4.98 -9.03
N ARG A 5 -13.45 5.53 -10.23
CA ARG A 5 -13.59 4.74 -11.46
C ARG A 5 -12.33 3.88 -11.66
N LEU A 6 -12.49 2.68 -12.23
CA LEU A 6 -11.37 1.76 -12.46
C LEU A 6 -10.39 2.27 -13.52
N ASP A 7 -10.86 3.08 -14.47
CA ASP A 7 -10.05 3.73 -15.49
C ASP A 7 -9.23 4.93 -14.97
N ASN A 8 -9.50 5.38 -13.74
CA ASN A 8 -8.79 6.47 -13.08
C ASN A 8 -7.53 6.00 -12.32
N LEU A 9 -7.33 4.69 -12.24
CA LEU A 9 -6.19 4.08 -11.57
C LEU A 9 -5.20 3.57 -12.61
N SER A 10 -3.99 4.12 -12.57
CA SER A 10 -2.91 3.75 -13.49
C SER A 10 -1.68 3.30 -12.72
N ILE A 11 -0.93 2.40 -13.36
CA ILE A 11 0.40 1.99 -12.89
C ILE A 11 1.39 2.39 -13.97
N TYR A 12 2.34 3.24 -13.62
CA TYR A 12 3.47 3.56 -14.46
C TYR A 12 4.66 2.71 -14.01
N TRP A 13 5.33 2.06 -14.95
CA TRP A 13 6.60 1.40 -14.70
C TRP A 13 7.67 2.02 -15.57
N GLN A 14 8.88 2.15 -15.03
CA GLN A 14 10.01 2.63 -15.80
C GLN A 14 10.58 1.48 -16.64
N GLU A 15 10.67 1.68 -17.96
CA GLU A 15 11.31 0.73 -18.87
C GLU A 15 12.76 0.43 -18.45
N ASP A 16 13.20 -0.82 -18.65
CA ASP A 16 14.54 -1.34 -18.33
C ASP A 16 15.00 -1.26 -16.86
N THR A 17 14.09 -1.01 -15.91
CA THR A 17 14.46 -1.02 -14.47
C THR A 17 14.42 -2.39 -13.81
N ARG A 18 13.86 -3.40 -14.48
CA ARG A 18 13.72 -4.74 -13.91
C ARG A 18 15.07 -5.44 -13.81
N ARG A 19 15.62 -5.47 -12.60
CA ARG A 19 16.88 -6.15 -12.28
C ARG A 19 16.59 -7.38 -11.42
N ARG A 20 17.14 -8.53 -11.81
CA ARG A 20 17.09 -9.79 -11.06
C ARG A 20 18.50 -10.25 -10.74
N SER A 21 18.77 -10.52 -9.47
CA SER A 21 20.00 -11.14 -8.99
C SER A 21 19.67 -12.41 -8.23
N VAL A 22 20.14 -13.55 -8.73
CA VAL A 22 20.02 -14.85 -8.06
C VAL A 22 21.37 -15.15 -7.41
N ILE A 23 21.41 -15.19 -6.09
CA ILE A 23 22.63 -15.48 -5.32
C ILE A 23 22.42 -16.82 -4.61
N ASP A 24 23.37 -17.72 -4.83
CA ASP A 24 23.44 -18.97 -4.06
C ASP A 24 24.19 -18.70 -2.75
N ASN A 25 23.52 -18.89 -1.61
CA ASN A 25 24.09 -18.60 -0.30
C ASN A 25 24.46 -19.91 0.42
N PRO A 26 25.69 -20.46 0.21
CA PRO A 26 26.12 -21.74 0.78
C PRO A 26 26.23 -21.72 2.31
N LYS A 27 26.15 -20.53 2.94
CA LYS A 27 26.17 -20.36 4.40
C LYS A 27 24.83 -20.64 5.07
N ARG A 28 23.72 -20.56 4.33
CA ARG A 28 22.34 -20.77 4.84
C ARG A 28 21.53 -21.79 4.02
N ASP A 29 22.16 -22.43 3.02
CA ASP A 29 21.60 -23.45 2.14
C ASP A 29 20.27 -23.02 1.49
N ARG A 30 20.27 -21.81 0.92
CA ARG A 30 19.11 -21.20 0.28
C ARG A 30 19.53 -20.38 -0.94
N ILE A 31 18.72 -20.46 -1.99
CA ILE A 31 18.83 -19.62 -3.17
C ILE A 31 18.04 -18.33 -2.89
N GLU A 32 18.73 -17.20 -2.88
CA GLU A 32 18.13 -15.88 -2.65
C GLU A 32 17.92 -15.18 -4.00
N ASN A 33 16.67 -14.82 -4.29
CA ASN A 33 16.30 -14.08 -5.50
C ASN A 33 15.95 -12.64 -5.13
N PHE A 34 16.75 -11.69 -5.61
CA PHE A 34 16.53 -10.26 -5.44
C PHE A 34 16.01 -9.69 -6.74
N GLU A 35 14.74 -9.30 -6.75
CA GLU A 35 14.14 -8.58 -7.86
C GLU A 35 13.85 -7.14 -7.44
N SER A 36 14.20 -6.19 -8.30
CA SER A 36 13.90 -4.78 -8.15
C SER A 36 13.28 -4.26 -9.44
N VAL A 37 12.17 -3.54 -9.31
CA VAL A 37 11.45 -2.87 -10.40
C VAL A 37 11.03 -1.50 -9.87
N ASN A 38 11.09 -0.47 -10.74
CA ASN A 38 10.60 0.86 -10.39
C ASN A 38 9.18 1.04 -10.92
N GLU A 39 8.20 1.09 -10.01
CA GLU A 39 6.78 1.22 -10.30
C GLU A 39 6.16 2.36 -9.49
N ALA A 40 5.20 3.07 -10.10
CA ALA A 40 4.46 4.17 -9.50
C ALA A 40 2.95 3.95 -9.66
N TYR A 41 2.22 4.05 -8.56
CA TYR A 41 0.76 3.96 -8.51
C TYR A 41 0.18 5.37 -8.55
N VAL A 42 -0.65 5.66 -9.56
CA VAL A 42 -1.13 7.02 -9.82
C VAL A 42 -2.65 7.02 -9.94
N VAL A 43 -3.24 8.06 -9.34
CA VAL A 43 -4.63 8.46 -9.57
C VAL A 43 -4.60 9.61 -10.57
N GLU A 44 -5.21 9.42 -11.74
CA GLU A 44 -5.08 10.36 -12.86
C GLU A 44 -5.87 11.67 -12.63
N ASP A 45 -7.11 11.56 -12.15
CA ASP A 45 -7.97 12.69 -11.82
C ASP A 45 -8.43 12.60 -10.35
N TYR A 46 -7.95 13.55 -9.55
CA TYR A 46 -8.31 13.69 -8.13
C TYR A 46 -9.75 14.15 -7.89
N ARG A 47 -10.46 14.67 -8.90
CA ARG A 47 -11.88 15.05 -8.77
C ARG A 47 -12.80 13.82 -8.83
N CYS A 48 -12.26 12.69 -9.26
CA CYS A 48 -13.00 11.44 -9.43
C CYS A 48 -12.71 10.40 -8.34
N VAL A 49 -12.11 10.81 -7.21
CA VAL A 49 -11.78 9.92 -6.09
C VAL A 49 -12.37 10.41 -4.77
N ALA A 50 -12.93 9.48 -3.99
CA ALA A 50 -13.36 9.72 -2.62
C ALA A 50 -12.91 8.56 -1.71
N LEU A 51 -12.14 8.87 -0.68
CA LEU A 51 -11.71 7.90 0.34
C LEU A 51 -12.56 8.10 1.60
N VAL A 52 -13.24 7.04 2.01
CA VAL A 52 -13.95 6.98 3.28
C VAL A 52 -13.16 6.08 4.21
N GLU A 53 -12.49 6.69 5.20
CA GLU A 53 -11.84 5.98 6.29
C GLU A 53 -12.77 5.96 7.51
N THR A 54 -12.98 4.77 8.09
CA THR A 54 -13.62 4.65 9.40
C THR A 54 -12.54 4.29 10.40
N SER A 55 -12.40 5.08 11.46
CA SER A 55 -11.56 4.68 12.58
C SER A 55 -12.24 3.50 13.30
N PRO A 56 -11.50 2.47 13.73
CA PRO A 56 -12.08 1.28 14.37
C PRO A 56 -12.66 1.52 15.77
N SER A 57 -12.70 2.77 16.27
CA SER A 57 -13.32 3.08 17.55
C SER A 57 -13.67 4.57 17.65
N ALA A 58 -14.87 4.92 17.19
CA ALA A 58 -15.55 6.16 17.60
C ALA A 58 -16.49 5.92 18.80
N THR A 59 -16.15 4.97 19.69
CA THR A 59 -16.75 4.91 21.02
C THR A 59 -15.85 5.69 21.95
N SER A 60 -16.14 6.98 22.15
CA SER A 60 -15.68 7.67 23.35
C SER A 60 -16.14 6.84 24.54
N ALA A 61 -15.20 6.29 25.32
CA ALA A 61 -15.53 5.59 26.55
C ALA A 61 -16.47 6.48 27.38
N PRO A 62 -17.60 5.97 27.90
CA PRO A 62 -18.40 6.76 28.83
C PRO A 62 -17.52 7.08 30.03
N VAL A 63 -17.30 8.37 30.27
CA VAL A 63 -16.64 8.86 31.48
C VAL A 63 -17.46 8.31 32.66
N PRO A 64 -16.91 7.49 33.56
CA PRO A 64 -17.65 7.10 34.75
C PRO A 64 -17.87 8.38 35.56
N GLU A 65 -19.14 8.77 35.75
CA GLU A 65 -19.50 9.84 36.66
C GLU A 65 -19.03 9.44 38.07
N SER A 66 -17.87 9.96 38.48
CA SER A 66 -17.59 10.14 39.89
C SER A 66 -18.46 11.32 40.33
N ASN A 67 -19.43 11.11 41.21
CA ASN A 67 -19.80 12.09 42.24
C ASN A 67 -20.80 11.51 43.26
N ALA A 68 -20.35 11.58 44.53
CA ALA A 68 -21.07 11.64 45.80
C ALA A 68 -21.88 10.42 46.28
#